data_AF-A0A1Z4EBK4-F1
#
_entry.id   AF-A0A1Z4EBK4-F1
#
_cell.length_a   1.000
_cell.length_b   1.000
_cell.length_c   1.000
_cell.angle_alpha   90.00
_cell.angle_beta   90.00
_cell.angle_gamma   90.00
#
_symmetry.space_group_name_H-M   'P 1'
#
loop_
_entity.id
_entity.type
_entity.pdbx_description
1 polymer ?
#
loop_
_entity_poly.entity_id
_entity_poly.type
_entity_poly.pdbx_seq_one_letter_code
_entity_poly.pdbx_strand_id
1 'polypeptide(L)'
;MTQSPAKALAAWQFFQQMLADVTKIVTEDAETECELLEGLRVIARVSSLCSQLSVEADLGAPSFFDMCSPNRMIGGPNPDGNYYLAMIRGDRHFRITGTRGTSAYLGFQILAGTGLTPRRMSNYVSDVDLTLRSGEFALVLSADEPADLGGAHWVRIPEDASSVVVREYIGDQATEELATMRIEALDPDPLAPLSDGELAEQFTAMAWTLMKLVTLHRTIKPELLQNPNTLLTAEAASWVRPTPRRTICT
;
A
#
# COMPACT_ATOMS: atom_id res chain seq x y z
N MET A 1 13.51 34.29 -15.86
CA MET A 1 14.53 33.43 -15.23
C MET A 1 13.78 32.30 -14.55
N THR A 2 13.80 31.10 -15.13
CA THR A 2 13.26 29.90 -14.47
C THR A 2 14.11 29.62 -13.25
N GLN A 3 13.49 29.57 -12.08
CA GLN A 3 14.15 29.28 -10.81
C GLN A 3 14.72 27.86 -10.90
N SER A 4 15.99 27.66 -10.54
CA SER A 4 16.62 26.34 -10.50
C SER A 4 15.80 25.40 -9.59
N PRO A 5 15.58 24.12 -9.95
CA PRO A 5 14.81 23.17 -9.14
C PRO A 5 15.62 22.70 -7.92
N ALA A 6 15.86 23.62 -6.99
CA ALA A 6 16.77 23.42 -5.87
C ALA A 6 16.20 22.40 -4.86
N LYS A 7 14.87 22.31 -4.71
CA LYS A 7 14.25 21.40 -3.75
C LYS A 7 14.30 19.96 -4.25
N ALA A 8 13.91 19.71 -5.50
CA ALA A 8 13.92 18.37 -6.08
C ALA A 8 15.35 17.81 -6.13
N LEU A 9 16.33 18.64 -6.49
CA LEU A 9 17.73 18.22 -6.50
C LEU A 9 18.24 17.86 -5.09
N ALA A 10 17.92 18.65 -4.07
CA ALA A 10 18.28 18.34 -2.69
C ALA A 10 17.61 17.05 -2.19
N ALA A 11 16.33 16.83 -2.51
CA ALA A 11 15.62 15.61 -2.15
C ALA A 11 16.17 14.38 -2.88
N TRP A 12 16.59 14.53 -4.13
CA TRP A 12 17.28 13.46 -4.87
C TRP A 12 18.62 13.09 -4.24
N GLN A 13 19.42 14.09 -3.83
CA GLN A 13 20.66 13.85 -3.09
C GLN A 13 20.39 13.16 -1.74
N PHE A 14 19.29 13.51 -1.06
CA PHE A 14 18.87 12.82 0.15
C PHE A 14 18.51 11.34 -0.12
N PHE A 15 17.81 11.04 -1.22
CA PHE A 15 17.56 9.66 -1.63
C PHE A 15 18.85 8.88 -1.91
N GLN A 16 19.85 9.50 -2.56
CA GLN A 16 21.17 8.90 -2.77
C GLN A 16 21.89 8.61 -1.46
N GLN A 17 21.83 9.52 -0.49
CA GLN A 17 22.39 9.29 0.85
C GLN A 17 21.67 8.11 1.53
N MET A 18 20.35 8.04 1.43
CA MET A 18 19.58 6.95 2.03
C MET A 18 19.93 5.59 1.42
N LEU A 19 20.20 5.52 0.11
CA LEU A 19 20.74 4.32 -0.55
C LEU A 19 22.07 3.89 0.05
N ALA A 20 22.99 4.83 0.29
CA ALA A 20 24.27 4.53 0.93
C ALA A 20 24.07 4.02 2.37
N ASP A 21 23.16 4.64 3.13
CA ASP A 21 22.86 4.26 4.51
C ASP A 21 22.26 2.85 4.60
N VAL A 22 21.27 2.51 3.76
CA VAL A 22 20.70 1.15 3.75
C VAL A 22 21.68 0.11 3.22
N THR A 23 22.58 0.49 2.30
CA THR A 23 23.65 -0.39 1.82
C THR A 23 24.62 -0.73 2.95
N LYS A 24 25.00 0.26 3.75
CA LYS A 24 25.82 0.04 4.94
C LYS A 24 25.12 -0.89 5.93
N ILE A 25 23.84 -0.65 6.21
CA ILE A 25 23.03 -1.50 7.11
C ILE A 25 23.02 -2.96 6.63
N VAL A 26 22.69 -3.20 5.36
CA VAL A 26 22.68 -4.54 4.78
C VAL A 26 24.05 -5.21 4.86
N THR A 27 25.13 -4.45 4.63
CA THR A 27 26.50 -4.97 4.67
C THR A 27 26.92 -5.35 6.10
N GLU A 28 26.48 -4.58 7.10
CA GLU A 28 26.76 -4.85 8.52
C GLU A 28 25.92 -6.01 9.08
N ASP A 29 24.69 -6.20 8.57
CA ASP A 29 23.76 -7.22 9.07
C ASP A 29 23.99 -8.62 8.47
N ALA A 30 24.55 -8.70 7.26
CA ALA A 30 24.74 -9.98 6.58
C ALA A 30 25.83 -10.82 7.27
N GLU A 31 25.49 -12.06 7.66
CA GLU A 31 26.43 -13.02 8.24
C GLU A 31 27.11 -13.87 7.16
N THR A 32 26.46 -14.01 6.01
CA THR A 32 26.95 -14.81 4.88
C THR A 32 26.98 -14.03 3.58
N GLU A 33 27.77 -14.51 2.61
CA GLU A 33 27.78 -13.95 1.25
C GLU A 33 26.39 -14.02 0.60
N CYS A 34 25.65 -15.11 0.83
CA CYS A 34 24.29 -15.27 0.32
C CYS A 34 23.36 -14.16 0.84
N GLU A 35 23.39 -13.90 2.15
CA GLU A 35 22.59 -12.83 2.77
C GLU A 35 22.98 -11.45 2.26
N LEU A 36 24.28 -11.19 2.06
CA LEU A 36 24.76 -9.93 1.49
C LEU A 36 24.21 -9.72 0.08
N LEU A 37 24.34 -10.73 -0.79
CA LEU A 37 23.84 -10.67 -2.17
C LEU A 37 22.32 -10.49 -2.21
N GLU A 38 21.58 -11.18 -1.34
CA GLU A 38 20.15 -11.03 -1.21
C GLU A 38 19.73 -9.67 -0.65
N GLY A 39 20.43 -9.14 0.34
CA GLY A 39 20.19 -7.82 0.89
C GLY A 39 20.41 -6.70 -0.14
N LEU A 40 21.46 -6.79 -0.95
CA LEU A 40 21.69 -5.87 -2.06
C LEU A 40 20.55 -5.94 -3.09
N ARG A 41 20.04 -7.16 -3.38
CA ARG A 41 18.87 -7.36 -4.24
C ARG A 41 17.59 -6.78 -3.65
N VAL A 42 17.41 -6.85 -2.32
CA VAL A 42 16.30 -6.20 -1.60
C VAL A 42 16.35 -4.68 -1.77
N ILE A 43 17.51 -4.03 -1.66
CA ILE A 43 17.64 -2.58 -1.87
C ILE A 43 17.12 -2.17 -3.26
N ALA A 44 17.51 -2.90 -4.32
CA ALA A 44 17.06 -2.62 -5.68
C ALA A 44 15.54 -2.83 -5.85
N ARG A 45 15.00 -3.95 -5.35
CA ARG A 45 13.57 -4.27 -5.41
C ARG A 45 12.72 -3.25 -4.66
N VAL A 46 13.13 -2.89 -3.45
CA VAL A 46 12.45 -1.88 -2.62
C VAL A 46 12.54 -0.51 -3.27
N SER A 47 13.68 -0.13 -3.85
CA SER A 47 13.81 1.15 -4.57
C SER A 47 12.81 1.25 -5.73
N SER A 48 12.64 0.15 -6.49
CA SER A 48 11.64 0.07 -7.56
C SER A 48 10.22 0.23 -7.02
N LEU A 49 9.89 -0.41 -5.89
CA LEU A 49 8.59 -0.22 -5.24
C LEU A 49 8.39 1.22 -4.74
N CYS A 50 9.42 1.82 -4.14
CA CYS A 50 9.34 3.20 -3.63
C CYS A 50 9.12 4.22 -4.76
N SER A 51 9.72 3.98 -5.93
CA SER A 51 9.44 4.75 -7.16
C SER A 51 7.96 4.66 -7.54
N GLN A 52 7.41 3.45 -7.58
CA GLN A 52 5.99 3.25 -7.92
C GLN A 52 5.05 3.93 -6.92
N LEU A 53 5.34 3.80 -5.63
CA LEU A 53 4.52 4.38 -4.55
C LEU A 53 4.56 5.91 -4.50
N SER A 54 5.70 6.51 -4.84
CA SER A 54 5.95 7.93 -4.55
C SER A 54 6.02 8.79 -5.80
N VAL A 55 6.60 8.28 -6.89
CA VAL A 55 6.90 9.06 -8.11
C VAL A 55 5.90 8.78 -9.21
N GLU A 56 5.58 7.50 -9.46
CA GLU A 56 4.64 7.09 -10.51
C GLU A 56 3.17 7.22 -10.07
N ALA A 57 2.94 7.36 -8.76
CA ALA A 57 1.61 7.58 -8.22
C ALA A 57 1.06 8.95 -8.63
N ASP A 58 -0.06 8.93 -9.36
CA ASP A 58 -0.87 10.12 -9.66
C ASP A 58 -2.10 10.12 -8.74
N LEU A 59 -2.15 11.11 -7.84
CA LEU A 59 -3.24 11.24 -6.87
C LEU A 59 -4.54 11.78 -7.49
N GLY A 60 -4.44 12.46 -8.64
CA GLY A 60 -5.59 12.96 -9.40
C GLY A 60 -6.14 11.94 -10.39
N ALA A 61 -5.30 10.99 -10.82
CA ALA A 61 -5.66 9.87 -11.69
C ALA A 61 -5.10 8.54 -11.13
N PRO A 62 -5.64 8.06 -9.99
CA PRO A 62 -5.10 6.86 -9.35
C PRO A 62 -5.27 5.63 -10.22
N SER A 63 -4.36 4.68 -10.07
CA SER A 63 -4.45 3.36 -10.67
C SER A 63 -3.95 2.30 -9.70
N PHE A 64 -4.50 1.08 -9.80
CA PHE A 64 -3.97 -0.05 -9.05
C PHE A 64 -2.72 -0.59 -9.73
N PHE A 65 -1.68 -0.82 -8.95
CA PHE A 65 -0.50 -1.57 -9.37
C PHE A 65 -0.24 -2.72 -8.41
N ASP A 66 0.42 -3.77 -8.91
CA ASP A 66 0.85 -4.92 -8.11
C ASP A 66 2.08 -4.55 -7.28
N MET A 67 1.89 -4.46 -5.97
CA MET A 67 2.94 -4.09 -5.01
C MET A 67 3.93 -5.24 -4.78
N CYS A 68 3.47 -6.49 -4.92
CA CYS A 68 4.19 -7.71 -4.58
C CYS A 68 4.19 -8.69 -5.76
N SER A 69 4.63 -8.22 -6.92
CA SER A 69 4.73 -9.06 -8.13
C SER A 69 5.56 -10.32 -7.88
N PRO A 70 5.41 -11.39 -8.69
CA PRO A 70 6.08 -12.67 -8.45
C PRO A 70 7.61 -12.60 -8.28
N ASN A 71 8.25 -11.55 -8.81
CA ASN A 71 9.69 -11.29 -8.72
C ASN A 71 10.09 -10.25 -7.67
N ARG A 72 9.12 -9.66 -6.95
CA ARG A 72 9.29 -8.59 -5.96
C ARG A 72 8.62 -8.99 -4.65
N MET A 73 9.28 -9.89 -3.91
CA MET A 73 8.85 -10.30 -2.57
C MET A 73 9.49 -9.38 -1.53
N ILE A 74 8.68 -8.53 -0.88
CA ILE A 74 9.12 -7.57 0.15
C ILE A 74 8.27 -7.79 1.41
N GLY A 75 8.91 -7.91 2.57
CA GLY A 75 8.21 -7.99 3.86
C GLY A 75 7.50 -9.32 4.14
N GLY A 76 7.90 -10.41 3.47
CA GLY A 76 7.31 -11.74 3.66
C GLY A 76 5.86 -11.83 3.19
N PRO A 77 5.55 -11.49 1.91
CA PRO A 77 4.18 -11.58 1.40
C PRO A 77 3.70 -13.03 1.39
N ASN A 78 2.38 -13.23 1.54
CA ASN A 78 1.76 -14.52 1.29
C ASN A 78 2.04 -14.94 -0.17
N PRO A 79 2.68 -16.10 -0.43
CA PRO A 79 2.93 -16.57 -1.80
C PRO A 79 1.63 -16.80 -2.60
N ASP A 80 0.52 -17.07 -1.91
CA ASP A 80 -0.81 -17.30 -2.51
C ASP A 80 -1.67 -16.03 -2.46
N GLY A 81 -1.04 -14.85 -2.42
CA GLY A 81 -1.72 -13.56 -2.31
C GLY A 81 -1.29 -12.54 -3.35
N ASN A 82 -2.28 -11.92 -4.00
CA ASN A 82 -2.07 -10.71 -4.79
C ASN A 82 -2.29 -9.47 -3.92
N TYR A 83 -1.43 -8.46 -4.10
CA TYR A 83 -1.47 -7.22 -3.34
C TYR A 83 -1.48 -6.03 -4.29
N TYR A 84 -2.66 -5.43 -4.48
CA TYR A 84 -2.78 -4.23 -5.29
C TYR A 84 -2.82 -2.99 -4.43
N LEU A 85 -2.26 -1.90 -4.92
CA LEU A 85 -2.26 -0.62 -4.22
C LEU A 85 -2.58 0.52 -5.18
N ALA A 86 -3.44 1.43 -4.74
CA ALA A 86 -3.63 2.73 -5.36
C ALA A 86 -3.45 3.84 -4.32
N MET A 87 -2.64 4.85 -4.62
CA MET A 87 -2.51 6.05 -3.79
C MET A 87 -3.72 6.96 -4.04
N ILE A 88 -4.29 7.54 -2.99
CA ILE A 88 -5.48 8.41 -3.07
C ILE A 88 -5.32 9.62 -2.15
N ARG A 89 -6.23 10.59 -2.27
CA ARG A 89 -6.35 11.72 -1.34
C ARG A 89 -7.70 11.72 -0.65
N GLY A 90 -7.72 12.02 0.65
CA GLY A 90 -8.97 12.06 1.41
C GLY A 90 -9.93 13.20 1.05
N ASP A 91 -9.45 14.23 0.33
CA ASP A 91 -10.23 15.38 -0.14
C ASP A 91 -10.82 15.19 -1.55
N ARG A 92 -10.91 13.94 -2.02
CA ARG A 92 -11.39 13.58 -3.35
C ARG A 92 -12.37 12.41 -3.29
N HIS A 93 -13.13 12.24 -4.37
CA HIS A 93 -14.08 11.14 -4.53
C HIS A 93 -13.56 10.14 -5.55
N PHE A 94 -13.67 8.85 -5.24
CA PHE A 94 -13.21 7.79 -6.12
C PHE A 94 -14.29 6.74 -6.31
N ARG A 95 -14.30 6.12 -7.49
CA ARG A 95 -15.10 4.94 -7.77
C ARG A 95 -14.18 3.77 -8.09
N ILE A 96 -14.37 2.67 -7.37
CA ILE A 96 -13.73 1.39 -7.68
C ILE A 96 -14.79 0.49 -8.32
N THR A 97 -14.48 -0.10 -9.46
CA THR A 97 -15.35 -1.07 -10.14
C THR A 97 -14.57 -2.29 -10.57
N GLY A 98 -15.24 -3.42 -10.70
CA GLY A 98 -14.58 -4.66 -11.03
C GLY A 98 -15.48 -5.88 -10.98
N THR A 99 -14.89 -7.05 -11.22
CA THR A 99 -15.53 -8.36 -11.03
C THR A 99 -14.93 -9.03 -9.81
N ARG A 100 -15.77 -9.67 -8.98
CA ARG A 100 -15.32 -10.36 -7.77
C ARG A 100 -14.43 -11.58 -8.07
N GLY A 101 -14.63 -12.23 -9.21
CA GLY A 101 -13.99 -13.52 -9.51
C GLY A 101 -14.45 -14.62 -8.55
N THR A 102 -13.64 -15.66 -8.40
CA THR A 102 -13.90 -16.82 -7.54
C THR A 102 -12.78 -17.10 -6.53
N SER A 103 -11.76 -16.23 -6.45
CA SER A 103 -10.69 -16.32 -5.47
C SER A 103 -11.21 -16.46 -4.04
N ALA A 104 -10.52 -17.23 -3.20
CA ALA A 104 -10.96 -17.56 -1.85
C ALA A 104 -11.28 -16.33 -0.97
N TYR A 105 -10.62 -15.20 -1.20
CA TYR A 105 -10.86 -13.98 -0.45
C TYR A 105 -10.48 -12.74 -1.26
N LEU A 106 -11.27 -11.67 -1.11
CA LEU A 106 -10.96 -10.33 -1.61
C LEU A 106 -11.27 -9.29 -0.52
N GLY A 107 -10.38 -8.34 -0.30
CA GLY A 107 -10.65 -7.23 0.60
C GLY A 107 -9.90 -5.95 0.29
N PHE A 108 -10.57 -4.85 0.59
CA PHE A 108 -10.15 -3.47 0.35
C PHE A 108 -9.87 -2.81 1.70
N GLN A 109 -8.61 -2.47 1.95
CA GLN A 109 -8.19 -1.75 3.13
C GLN A 109 -7.89 -0.30 2.78
N ILE A 110 -8.57 0.65 3.44
CA ILE A 110 -8.32 2.07 3.25
C ILE A 110 -7.36 2.53 4.35
N LEU A 111 -6.18 2.99 3.95
CA LEU A 111 -5.16 3.50 4.86
C LEU A 111 -5.24 5.03 4.95
N ALA A 112 -5.08 5.53 6.16
CA ALA A 112 -5.05 6.95 6.48
C ALA A 112 -3.82 7.29 7.33
N GLY A 113 -3.47 8.57 7.34
CA GLY A 113 -2.30 9.11 8.02
C GLY A 113 -1.29 9.67 7.02
N THR A 114 -1.24 10.99 6.93
CA THR A 114 -0.31 11.76 6.10
C THR A 114 0.54 12.69 6.97
N GLY A 115 1.70 13.09 6.48
CA GLY A 115 2.63 13.96 7.23
C GLY A 115 3.05 13.34 8.57
N LEU A 116 2.72 14.02 9.67
CA LEU A 116 3.03 13.57 11.04
C LEU A 116 1.96 12.66 11.65
N THR A 117 0.82 12.47 10.97
CA THR A 117 -0.26 11.62 11.48
C THR A 117 0.12 10.15 11.34
N PRO A 118 0.06 9.35 12.43
CA PRO A 118 0.37 7.93 12.37
C PRO A 118 -0.49 7.20 11.35
N ARG A 119 0.16 6.31 10.57
CA ARG A 119 -0.53 5.44 9.63
C ARG A 119 -1.47 4.49 10.37
N ARG A 120 -2.72 4.40 9.91
CA ARG A 120 -3.75 3.53 10.46
C ARG A 120 -4.67 2.99 9.36
N MET A 121 -5.36 1.91 9.67
CA MET A 121 -6.54 1.52 8.89
C MET A 121 -7.69 2.45 9.27
N SER A 122 -8.30 3.09 8.28
CA SER A 122 -9.52 3.90 8.48
C SER A 122 -10.77 3.07 8.29
N ASN A 123 -10.84 2.37 7.16
CA ASN A 123 -11.97 1.56 6.76
C ASN A 123 -11.49 0.26 6.11
N TYR A 124 -12.39 -0.70 6.07
CA TYR A 124 -12.16 -2.00 5.46
C TYR A 124 -13.47 -2.56 4.91
N VAL A 125 -13.41 -3.15 3.73
CA VAL A 125 -14.53 -3.82 3.06
C VAL A 125 -14.02 -5.16 2.56
N SER A 126 -14.67 -6.25 2.95
CA SER A 126 -14.40 -7.58 2.41
C SER A 126 -15.43 -8.00 1.37
N ASP A 127 -15.13 -9.05 0.65
CA ASP A 127 -16.03 -9.71 -0.29
C ASP A 127 -17.42 -10.02 0.24
N VAL A 128 -17.55 -10.39 1.53
CA VAL A 128 -18.86 -10.67 2.16
C VAL A 128 -19.73 -9.42 2.29
N ASP A 129 -19.13 -8.22 2.26
CA ASP A 129 -19.84 -6.94 2.34
C ASP A 129 -20.20 -6.40 0.95
N LEU A 130 -19.64 -6.97 -0.12
CA LEU A 130 -19.84 -6.51 -1.49
C LEU A 130 -21.26 -6.83 -1.97
N THR A 131 -21.94 -5.80 -2.46
CA THR A 131 -23.17 -6.00 -3.24
C THR A 131 -22.81 -6.33 -4.69
N LEU A 132 -23.05 -7.57 -5.09
CA LEU A 132 -22.75 -8.04 -6.44
C LEU A 132 -23.96 -7.92 -7.37
N ARG A 133 -23.72 -7.47 -8.61
CA ARG A 133 -24.68 -7.54 -9.72
C ARG A 133 -24.02 -8.29 -10.87
N SER A 134 -24.51 -9.50 -11.15
CA SER A 134 -23.92 -10.39 -12.16
C SER A 134 -22.41 -10.62 -11.98
N GLY A 135 -21.94 -10.71 -10.74
CA GLY A 135 -20.52 -10.88 -10.38
C GLY A 135 -19.70 -9.58 -10.36
N GLU A 136 -20.27 -8.46 -10.79
CA GLU A 136 -19.64 -7.14 -10.72
C GLU A 136 -19.91 -6.45 -9.38
N PHE A 137 -18.93 -5.68 -8.91
CA PHE A 137 -19.06 -4.82 -7.73
C PHE A 137 -18.70 -3.37 -8.08
N ALA A 138 -19.21 -2.45 -7.26
CA ALA A 138 -18.81 -1.05 -7.30
C ALA A 138 -18.69 -0.51 -5.88
N LEU A 139 -17.62 0.22 -5.59
CA LEU A 139 -17.42 0.99 -4.37
C LEU A 139 -17.31 2.48 -4.71
N VAL A 140 -17.80 3.34 -3.84
CA VAL A 140 -17.53 4.78 -3.89
C VAL A 140 -16.85 5.21 -2.60
N LEU A 141 -15.68 5.82 -2.72
CA LEU A 141 -14.88 6.33 -1.62
C LEU A 141 -15.04 7.85 -1.54
N SER A 142 -15.50 8.37 -0.40
CA SER A 142 -15.69 9.81 -0.19
C SER A 142 -15.83 10.18 1.29
N ALA A 143 -15.64 11.47 1.63
CA ALA A 143 -15.78 11.94 3.01
C ALA A 143 -17.24 11.92 3.51
N ASP A 144 -18.17 12.26 2.62
CA ASP A 144 -19.62 12.31 2.84
C ASP A 144 -20.34 11.39 1.85
N GLU A 145 -21.53 10.91 2.22
CA GLU A 145 -22.32 10.01 1.38
C GLU A 145 -22.87 10.75 0.15
N PRO A 146 -22.52 10.32 -1.08
CA PRO A 146 -23.06 10.90 -2.30
C PRO A 146 -24.57 10.66 -2.42
N ALA A 147 -25.29 11.64 -2.97
CA ALA A 147 -26.74 11.54 -3.17
C ALA A 147 -27.16 10.40 -4.13
N ASP A 148 -26.30 10.06 -5.10
CA ASP A 148 -26.50 8.94 -6.02
C ASP A 148 -25.25 8.05 -6.05
N LEU A 149 -25.42 6.80 -5.62
CA LEU A 149 -24.38 5.79 -5.62
C LEU A 149 -24.36 4.93 -6.89
N GLY A 150 -25.36 5.03 -7.77
CA GLY A 150 -25.50 4.12 -8.91
C GLY A 150 -25.49 2.64 -8.48
N GLY A 151 -26.00 2.37 -7.27
CA GLY A 151 -25.96 1.06 -6.61
C GLY A 151 -24.58 0.59 -6.15
N ALA A 152 -23.58 1.45 -6.06
CA ALA A 152 -22.29 1.15 -5.43
C ALA A 152 -22.39 1.11 -3.91
N HIS A 153 -21.50 0.36 -3.26
CA HIS A 153 -21.33 0.39 -1.80
C HIS A 153 -20.48 1.60 -1.42
N TRP A 154 -21.01 2.48 -0.57
CA TRP A 154 -20.29 3.66 -0.10
C TRP A 154 -19.33 3.31 1.03
N VAL A 155 -18.11 3.84 0.95
CA VAL A 155 -17.11 3.73 2.00
C VAL A 155 -16.66 5.13 2.36
N ARG A 156 -16.89 5.51 3.61
CA ARG A 156 -16.38 6.76 4.14
C ARG A 156 -14.85 6.76 4.18
N ILE A 157 -14.22 7.82 3.71
CA ILE A 157 -12.77 8.03 3.86
C ILE A 157 -12.50 9.33 4.64
N PRO A 158 -11.50 9.38 5.54
CA PRO A 158 -11.12 10.62 6.22
C PRO A 158 -10.31 11.54 5.30
N GLU A 159 -10.20 12.82 5.66
CA GLU A 159 -9.38 13.82 4.93
C GLU A 159 -7.92 13.39 4.77
N ASP A 160 -7.39 12.64 5.73
CA ASP A 160 -6.03 12.10 5.72
C ASP A 160 -5.92 10.69 5.10
N ALA A 161 -6.92 10.25 4.32
CA ALA A 161 -6.81 9.03 3.53
C ALA A 161 -5.66 9.14 2.52
N SER A 162 -4.93 8.04 2.36
CA SER A 162 -3.63 8.02 1.66
C SER A 162 -3.51 6.93 0.60
N SER A 163 -4.15 5.77 0.81
CA SER A 163 -4.10 4.68 -0.16
C SER A 163 -5.21 3.67 0.06
N VAL A 164 -5.54 2.93 -1.00
CA VAL A 164 -6.33 1.70 -0.96
C VAL A 164 -5.40 0.53 -1.20
N VAL A 165 -5.36 -0.42 -0.27
CA VAL A 165 -4.62 -1.67 -0.40
C VAL A 165 -5.63 -2.81 -0.57
N VAL A 166 -5.55 -3.49 -1.69
CA VAL A 166 -6.37 -4.65 -1.99
C VAL A 166 -5.56 -5.92 -1.74
N ARG A 167 -6.16 -6.86 -1.02
CA ARG A 167 -5.62 -8.21 -0.83
C ARG A 167 -6.57 -9.19 -1.45
N GLU A 168 -6.04 -10.02 -2.32
CA GLU A 168 -6.73 -11.17 -2.87
C GLU A 168 -5.95 -12.42 -2.47
N TYR A 169 -6.61 -13.39 -1.86
CA TYR A 169 -5.99 -14.68 -1.53
C TYR A 169 -6.59 -15.77 -2.39
N ILE A 170 -5.71 -16.61 -2.91
CA ILE A 170 -6.00 -17.61 -3.90
C ILE A 170 -5.87 -18.97 -3.22
N GLY A 171 -6.93 -19.77 -3.25
CA GLY A 171 -6.92 -21.13 -2.72
C GLY A 171 -6.28 -22.11 -3.71
N ASP A 172 -6.68 -22.01 -4.98
CA ASP A 172 -6.16 -22.81 -6.08
C ASP A 172 -6.06 -21.99 -7.36
N GLN A 173 -4.83 -21.61 -7.72
CA GLN A 173 -4.55 -20.78 -8.91
C GLN A 173 -4.97 -21.45 -10.22
N ALA A 174 -5.10 -22.78 -10.27
CA ALA A 174 -5.47 -23.49 -11.48
C ALA A 174 -6.98 -23.44 -11.78
N THR A 175 -7.81 -23.19 -10.77
CA THR A 175 -9.27 -23.27 -10.87
C THR A 175 -10.00 -21.98 -10.53
N GLU A 176 -9.34 -21.06 -9.81
CA GLU A 176 -9.93 -19.78 -9.43
C GLU A 176 -9.76 -18.70 -10.49
N GLU A 177 -10.79 -17.87 -10.65
CA GLU A 177 -10.79 -16.67 -11.47
C GLU A 177 -10.47 -15.47 -10.57
N LEU A 178 -9.43 -14.72 -10.93
CA LEU A 178 -9.01 -13.55 -10.15
C LEU A 178 -9.97 -12.38 -10.32
N ALA A 179 -10.06 -11.56 -9.28
CA ALA A 179 -10.80 -10.32 -9.31
C ALA A 179 -10.19 -9.34 -10.32
N THR A 180 -11.04 -8.65 -11.08
CA THR A 180 -10.62 -7.49 -11.85
C THR A 180 -11.01 -6.23 -11.10
N MET A 181 -10.20 -5.17 -11.19
CA MET A 181 -10.51 -3.91 -10.53
C MET A 181 -9.87 -2.72 -11.24
N ARG A 182 -10.58 -1.61 -11.24
CA ARG A 182 -10.08 -0.28 -11.63
C ARG A 182 -10.56 0.75 -10.62
N ILE A 183 -9.77 1.80 -10.45
CA ILE A 183 -10.12 2.96 -9.64
C ILE A 183 -10.12 4.19 -10.56
N GLU A 184 -11.10 5.06 -10.36
CA GLU A 184 -11.24 6.31 -11.12
C GLU A 184 -11.54 7.45 -10.14
N ALA A 185 -10.89 8.59 -10.33
CA ALA A 185 -11.29 9.82 -9.65
C ALA A 185 -12.59 10.35 -10.27
N LEU A 186 -13.56 10.66 -9.43
CA LEU A 186 -14.84 11.24 -9.87
C LEU A 186 -14.72 12.76 -10.10
N ASP A 187 -13.76 13.40 -9.43
CA ASP A 187 -13.42 14.82 -9.57
C ASP A 187 -11.92 14.96 -9.90
N PRO A 188 -11.47 14.60 -11.12
CA PRO A 188 -10.06 14.66 -11.48
C PRO A 188 -9.56 16.10 -11.52
N ASP A 189 -8.37 16.32 -10.98
CA ASP A 189 -7.70 17.62 -11.07
C ASP A 189 -7.31 17.93 -12.54
N PRO A 190 -7.29 19.21 -12.96
CA PRO A 190 -6.71 19.58 -14.24
C PRO A 190 -5.26 19.13 -14.33
N LEU A 191 -4.85 18.62 -15.51
CA LEU A 191 -3.46 18.27 -15.76
C LEU A 191 -2.56 19.49 -15.57
N ALA A 192 -1.60 19.37 -14.65
CA ALA A 192 -0.62 20.41 -14.33
C ALA A 192 0.81 19.88 -14.57
N PRO A 193 1.75 20.74 -15.02
CA PRO A 193 3.15 20.37 -15.06
C PRO A 193 3.69 20.11 -13.65
N LEU A 194 4.53 19.08 -13.53
CA LEU A 194 5.23 18.76 -12.29
C LEU A 194 6.04 19.94 -11.76
N SER A 195 5.81 20.32 -10.51
CA SER A 195 6.55 21.38 -9.83
C SER A 195 7.79 20.87 -9.09
N ASP A 196 8.73 21.79 -8.81
CA ASP A 196 9.93 21.51 -7.99
C ASP A 196 9.57 21.02 -6.57
N GLY A 197 8.47 21.55 -6.01
CA GLY A 197 8.00 21.15 -4.68
C GLY A 197 7.43 19.74 -4.65
N GLU A 198 6.55 19.42 -5.60
CA GLU A 198 5.93 18.09 -5.70
C GLU A 198 7.00 17.01 -5.89
N LEU A 199 7.91 17.18 -6.84
CA LEU A 199 8.97 16.19 -7.07
C LEU A 199 9.90 16.03 -5.85
N ALA A 200 10.16 17.12 -5.11
CA ALA A 200 10.92 17.04 -3.87
C ALA A 200 10.20 16.20 -2.79
N GLU A 201 8.88 16.35 -2.66
CA GLU A 201 8.07 15.54 -1.75
C GLU A 201 8.07 14.06 -2.16
N GLN A 202 7.94 13.77 -3.47
CA GLN A 202 8.01 12.41 -4.01
C GLN A 202 9.35 11.74 -3.68
N PHE A 203 10.48 12.41 -3.93
CA PHE A 203 11.80 11.86 -3.59
C PHE A 203 12.05 11.72 -2.09
N THR A 204 11.53 12.66 -1.29
CA THR A 204 11.61 12.57 0.17
C THR A 204 10.82 11.36 0.69
N ALA A 205 9.60 11.14 0.19
CA ALA A 205 8.78 9.99 0.52
C ALA A 205 9.44 8.67 0.07
N MET A 206 10.06 8.67 -1.12
CA MET A 206 10.81 7.53 -1.65
C MET A 206 11.97 7.15 -0.72
N ALA A 207 12.75 8.13 -0.24
CA ALA A 207 13.87 7.90 0.68
C ALA A 207 13.41 7.30 2.02
N TRP A 208 12.42 7.91 2.67
CA TRP A 208 11.92 7.39 3.95
C TRP A 208 11.29 6.01 3.84
N THR A 209 10.57 5.75 2.74
CA THR A 209 9.97 4.44 2.49
C THR A 209 11.02 3.38 2.24
N LEU A 210 12.09 3.71 1.50
CA LEU A 210 13.24 2.81 1.29
C LEU A 210 13.86 2.36 2.61
N MET A 211 14.22 3.32 3.47
CA MET A 211 14.80 3.01 4.79
C MET A 211 13.87 2.09 5.58
N LYS A 212 12.60 2.48 5.71
CA LYS A 212 11.61 1.70 6.47
C LYS A 212 11.46 0.26 5.98
N LEU A 213 11.38 0.07 4.66
CA LEU A 213 11.14 -1.25 4.07
C LEU A 213 12.39 -2.14 4.08
N VAL A 214 13.59 -1.58 3.88
CA VAL A 214 14.84 -2.35 3.95
C VAL A 214 15.16 -2.76 5.38
N THR A 215 14.76 -1.98 6.39
CA THR A 215 15.05 -2.28 7.80
C THR A 215 13.91 -2.97 8.54
N LEU A 216 12.98 -3.63 7.84
CA LEU A 216 11.87 -4.33 8.50
C LEU A 216 12.36 -5.39 9.50
N HIS A 217 13.43 -6.12 9.19
CA HIS A 217 14.03 -7.12 10.08
C HIS A 217 14.57 -6.52 11.39
N ARG A 218 14.97 -5.25 11.39
CA ARG A 218 15.42 -4.54 12.61
C ARG A 218 14.27 -3.93 13.40
N THR A 219 13.10 -3.73 12.80
CA THR A 219 12.01 -2.92 13.38
C THR A 219 10.75 -3.73 13.67
N ILE A 220 10.51 -4.82 12.94
CA ILE A 220 9.37 -5.71 13.14
C ILE A 220 9.85 -6.91 13.95
N LYS A 221 9.45 -6.93 15.23
CA LYS A 221 9.81 -7.98 16.20
C LYS A 221 11.32 -8.29 16.23
N PRO A 222 12.18 -7.30 16.55
CA PRO A 222 13.63 -7.52 16.64
C PRO A 222 14.01 -8.65 17.63
N GLU A 223 13.14 -8.97 18.60
CA GLU A 223 13.28 -10.09 19.51
C GLU A 223 13.38 -11.47 18.82
N LEU A 224 12.92 -11.61 17.56
CA LEU A 224 13.05 -12.84 16.79
C LEU A 224 14.51 -13.17 16.43
N LEU A 225 15.38 -12.15 16.33
CA LEU A 225 16.81 -12.36 16.12
C LEU A 225 17.48 -12.95 17.37
N GLN A 226 16.94 -12.63 18.56
CA GLN A 226 17.47 -13.13 19.84
C GLN A 226 16.90 -14.51 20.20
N ASN A 227 15.74 -14.87 19.65
CA ASN A 227 15.04 -16.12 19.91
C ASN A 227 14.71 -16.85 18.59
N PRO A 228 15.72 -17.30 17.84
CA PRO A 228 15.50 -17.97 16.57
C PRO A 228 14.66 -19.25 16.75
N ASN A 229 14.01 -19.68 15.68
CA ASN A 229 13.16 -20.89 15.65
C ASN A 229 11.94 -20.85 16.60
N THR A 230 11.48 -19.66 16.97
CA THR A 230 10.26 -19.48 17.77
C THR A 230 9.19 -18.76 16.95
N LEU A 231 7.96 -19.28 16.97
CA LEU A 231 6.81 -18.58 16.41
C LEU A 231 6.19 -17.71 17.48
N LEU A 232 6.34 -16.40 17.32
CA LEU A 232 5.68 -15.41 18.18
C LEU A 232 4.39 -14.94 17.52
N THR A 233 3.26 -15.17 18.19
CA THR A 233 2.00 -14.52 17.80
C THR A 233 2.16 -13.02 17.95
N ALA A 234 1.88 -12.24 16.92
CA ALA A 234 1.67 -10.80 17.13
C ALA A 234 0.31 -10.69 17.80
N GLU A 235 0.21 -10.09 18.98
CA GLU A 235 -1.09 -9.56 19.39
C GLU A 235 -1.55 -8.63 18.27
N ALA A 236 -2.78 -8.82 17.79
CA ALA A 236 -3.38 -7.85 16.90
C ALA A 236 -3.28 -6.52 17.63
N ALA A 237 -2.39 -5.63 17.17
CA ALA A 237 -2.31 -4.30 17.72
C ALA A 237 -3.74 -3.75 17.72
N SER A 238 -4.20 -3.26 18.87
CA SER A 238 -5.59 -2.96 19.20
C SER A 238 -6.14 -1.81 18.35
N TRP A 239 -6.26 -2.05 17.04
CA TRP A 239 -6.79 -1.18 16.02
C TRP A 239 -8.05 -1.90 15.54
N VAL A 240 -9.20 -1.26 15.76
CA VAL A 240 -10.57 -1.80 15.61
C VAL A 240 -11.02 -2.63 16.82
N ARG A 241 -11.73 -1.97 17.76
CA ARG A 241 -12.81 -2.65 18.48
C ARG A 241 -14.03 -2.64 17.57
N PRO A 242 -14.50 -3.76 17.01
CA PRO A 242 -15.91 -3.88 16.72
C PRO A 242 -16.61 -4.06 18.08
N THR A 243 -17.61 -3.24 18.34
CA THR A 243 -18.61 -3.47 19.40
C THR A 243 -19.04 -4.94 19.42
N PRO A 244 -19.15 -5.59 20.60
CA PRO A 244 -19.49 -7.01 20.66
C PRO A 244 -20.97 -7.20 20.32
N ARG A 245 -21.27 -7.93 19.24
CA ARG A 245 -22.57 -8.57 19.09
C ARG A 245 -22.42 -10.09 19.15
N ARG A 246 -22.63 -10.58 20.38
CA ARG A 246 -23.27 -11.83 20.79
C ARG A 246 -23.04 -13.08 19.93
N THR A 247 -22.31 -14.02 20.54
CA THR A 247 -22.65 -15.45 20.73
C THR A 247 -23.78 -16.00 19.87
N ILE A 248 -23.49 -17.02 19.05
CA ILE A 248 -24.27 -18.27 19.04
C ILE A 248 -23.29 -19.45 18.80
N CYS A 249 -23.10 -20.25 19.84
CA CYS A 249 -22.86 -21.69 19.68
C CYS A 249 -24.21 -22.35 19.39
N THR A 250 -24.30 -23.12 18.31
CA THR A 250 -24.93 -24.45 18.18
C THR A 250 -24.65 -24.96 16.79
#